data_AF-A0A838V5M0-F1
#
_entry.id   AF-A0A838V5M0-F1
#
_cell.length_a   1.000
_cell.length_b   1.000
_cell.length_c   1.000
_cell.angle_alpha   90.00
_cell.angle_beta   90.00
_cell.angle_gamma   90.00
#
_symmetry.space_group_name_H-M   'P 1'
#
loop_
_entity.id
_entity.type
_entity.pdbx_description
1 polymer ?
#
loop_
_entity_poly.entity_id
_entity_poly.type
_entity_poly.pdbx_seq_one_letter_code
_entity_poly.pdbx_strand_id
1 'polypeptide(L)' 'MRTTLDLDDQLMQALLARHPGESKTKAVEAAIADHVRRGAVDWLLENAGQIEIADVSGELRAIDRRV' A
#
# COMPACT_ATOMS: atom_id res chain seq x y z
N MET A 1 14.17 17.13 6.44
CA MET A 1 14.44 17.13 7.89
C MET A 1 15.49 16.06 8.16
N ARG A 2 16.49 16.30 9.03
CA ARG A 2 17.53 15.30 9.32
C ARG A 2 17.25 14.66 10.68
N THR A 3 17.11 13.34 10.68
CA THR A 3 16.78 12.56 11.87
C THR A 3 17.70 11.35 11.94
N THR A 4 18.10 10.96 13.15
CA THR A 4 18.84 9.72 13.38
C THR A 4 17.83 8.61 13.67
N LEU A 5 17.88 7.52 12.90
CA LEU A 5 17.13 6.30 13.17
C LEU A 5 18.12 5.20 13.54
N ASP A 6 17.76 4.42 14.56
CA ASP A 6 18.43 3.17 14.88
C ASP A 6 17.69 2.03 14.15
N LEU A 7 18.41 1.30 13.32
CA LEU A 7 17.87 0.28 12.42
C LEU A 7 18.83 -0.90 12.42
N ASP A 8 18.25 -2.11 12.41
CA ASP A 8 19.04 -3.33 12.27
C ASP A 8 19.87 -3.31 10.97
N ASP A 9 21.15 -3.67 11.08
CA ASP A 9 22.08 -3.64 9.96
C ASP A 9 21.66 -4.58 8.82
N GLN A 10 21.10 -5.75 9.14
CA GLN A 10 20.62 -6.68 8.11
C GLN A 10 19.41 -6.11 7.37
N LEU A 11 18.52 -5.42 8.09
CA LEU A 11 17.38 -4.72 7.49
C LEU A 11 17.85 -3.61 6.53
N MET A 12 18.83 -2.82 6.94
CA MET A 12 19.40 -1.77 6.10
C MET A 12 20.08 -2.35 4.85
N GLN A 13 20.83 -3.45 5.00
CA GLN A 13 21.46 -4.13 3.86
C GLN A 13 20.41 -4.70 2.89
N ALA A 14 19.37 -5.35 3.40
CA ALA A 14 18.28 -5.87 2.59
C ALA A 14 17.55 -4.74 1.83
N LEU A 15 17.37 -3.58 2.49
CA LEU A 15 16.78 -2.41 1.86
C LEU A 15 17.67 -1.87 0.73
N LEU A 16 18.98 -1.72 0.96
CA LEU A 16 19.91 -1.26 -0.08
C LEU A 16 20.04 -2.24 -1.24
N ALA A 17 19.96 -3.55 -0.97
CA ALA A 17 19.97 -4.58 -2.01
C ALA A 17 18.75 -4.46 -2.95
N ARG A 18 17.59 -3.99 -2.43
CA ARG A 18 16.40 -3.69 -3.23
C ARG A 18 16.49 -2.36 -4.00
N HIS A 19 17.39 -1.47 -3.60
CA HIS A 19 17.59 -0.14 -4.17
C HIS A 19 19.07 0.06 -4.59
N PRO A 20 19.57 -0.71 -5.57
CA PRO A 20 20.97 -0.67 -5.95
C PRO A 20 21.35 0.72 -6.51
N GLY A 21 22.45 1.29 -5.99
CA GLY A 21 22.97 2.59 -6.42
C GLY A 21 22.31 3.80 -5.77
N GLU A 22 21.29 3.61 -4.91
CA GLU A 22 20.71 4.69 -4.14
C GLU A 22 21.49 4.98 -2.85
N SER A 23 21.40 6.22 -2.37
CA SER A 23 21.93 6.56 -1.05
C SER A 23 21.03 5.98 0.04
N LYS A 24 21.58 5.73 1.23
CA LYS A 24 20.82 5.24 2.40
C LYS A 24 19.55 6.06 2.66
N THR A 25 19.65 7.38 2.57
CA THR A 25 18.51 8.28 2.75
C THR A 25 17.42 8.05 1.70
N LYS A 26 17.80 7.96 0.41
CA LYS A 26 16.82 7.76 -0.67
C LYS A 26 16.14 6.39 -0.59
N ALA A 27 16.89 5.35 -0.26
CA ALA A 27 16.33 4.01 -0.08
C ALA A 27 15.31 3.97 1.07
N VAL A 28 15.61 4.64 2.20
CA VAL A 28 14.67 4.76 3.33
C VAL A 28 13.43 5.58 2.95
N GLU A 29 13.59 6.71 2.28
CA GLU A 29 12.46 7.52 1.79
C GLU A 29 11.56 6.72 0.84
N ALA A 30 12.17 5.98 -0.10
CA ALA A 30 11.45 5.13 -1.04
C ALA A 30 10.68 4.01 -0.33
N ALA A 31 11.28 3.36 0.67
CA ALA A 31 10.63 2.33 1.46
C ALA A 31 9.44 2.85 2.26
N ILE A 32 9.58 4.02 2.90
CA ILE A 32 8.48 4.66 3.64
C ILE A 32 7.34 5.02 2.69
N ALA A 33 7.67 5.61 1.53
CA ALA A 33 6.66 5.94 0.52
C ALA A 33 5.94 4.69 -0.01
N ASP A 34 6.65 3.57 -0.20
CA ASP A 34 6.05 2.31 -0.62
C ASP A 34 5.13 1.73 0.46
N HIS A 35 5.55 1.74 1.73
CA HIS A 35 4.74 1.29 2.85
C HIS A 35 3.43 2.08 2.97
N VAL A 36 3.51 3.42 2.93
CA VAL A 36 2.32 4.28 2.98
C VAL A 36 1.39 4.00 1.80
N ARG A 37 1.93 3.78 0.60
CA ARG A 37 1.13 3.47 -0.60
C ARG A 37 0.41 2.13 -0.48
N ARG A 38 1.06 1.12 0.11
CA ARG A 38 0.48 -0.21 0.33
C ARG A 38 -0.58 -0.22 1.42
N GLY A 39 -0.54 0.72 2.37
CA GLY A 39 -1.51 0.79 3.47
C GLY A 39 -2.98 0.80 3.01
N ALA A 40 -3.30 1.40 1.86
CA ALA A 40 -4.66 1.36 1.32
C ALA A 40 -5.08 -0.06 0.87
N VAL A 41 -4.14 -0.82 0.29
CA VAL A 41 -4.38 -2.21 -0.13
C VAL A 41 -4.48 -3.12 1.09
N ASP A 42 -3.58 -2.95 2.06
CA ASP A 42 -3.59 -3.73 3.29
C ASP A 42 -4.89 -3.48 4.07
N TRP A 43 -5.32 -2.22 4.18
CA TRP A 43 -6.60 -1.87 4.78
C TRP A 43 -7.79 -2.53 4.06
N LEU A 44 -7.80 -2.51 2.72
CA LEU A 44 -8.86 -3.18 1.94
C LEU A 44 -8.88 -4.69 2.18
N LEU A 45 -7.71 -5.32 2.27
CA LEU A 45 -7.58 -6.75 2.54
C LEU A 45 -8.02 -7.12 3.95
N GLU A 46 -7.65 -6.33 4.95
CA GLU A 46 -8.05 -6.54 6.36
C GLU A 46 -9.57 -6.39 6.56
N ASN A 47 -10.20 -5.50 5.79
CA ASN A 47 -11.64 -5.24 5.85
C ASN A 47 -12.44 -6.06 4.81
N ALA A 48 -11.79 -6.98 4.10
CA ALA A 48 -12.45 -7.83 3.13
C ALA A 48 -13.52 -8.69 3.82
N GLY A 49 -14.77 -8.59 3.32
CA GLY A 49 -15.92 -9.28 3.90
C GLY A 49 -16.49 -8.66 5.17
N GLN A 50 -15.90 -7.56 5.69
CA GLN A 50 -16.46 -6.79 6.80
C GLN A 50 -17.25 -5.57 6.34
N ILE A 51 -16.96 -5.08 5.13
CA ILE A 51 -17.69 -3.97 4.54
C ILE A 51 -18.98 -4.53 3.92
N GLU A 52 -20.12 -4.22 4.54
CA GLU A 52 -21.43 -4.44 3.91
C GLU A 52 -21.58 -3.49 2.72
N ILE A 53 -21.55 -4.04 1.51
CA ILE A 53 -21.86 -3.32 0.28
C ILE A 53 -23.29 -3.69 -0.12
N ALA A 54 -24.16 -2.69 -0.20
CA ALA A 54 -25.52 -2.89 -0.68
C ALA A 54 -25.50 -3.41 -2.13
N ASP A 55 -26.07 -4.58 -2.36
CA ASP A 55 -26.21 -5.13 -3.72
C ASP A 55 -27.35 -4.44 -4.48
N VAL A 56 -26.99 -3.42 -5.24
CA VAL A 56 -27.90 -2.70 -6.16
C VAL A 56 -27.85 -3.25 -7.59
N SER A 57 -27.21 -4.42 -7.81
CA SER A 57 -27.05 -4.99 -9.15
C SER A 57 -28.38 -5.37 -9.80
N GLY A 58 -29.40 -5.68 -9.00
CA GLY A 58 -30.76 -5.95 -9.49
C GLY A 58 -31.39 -4.73 -10.15
N GLU A 59 -31.26 -3.55 -9.52
CA GLU A 59 -31.80 -2.29 -10.02
C GLU A 59 -31.07 -1.83 -11.28
N LEU A 60 -29.73 -1.95 -11.30
CA LEU A 60 -28.92 -1.62 -12.48
C LEU A 60 -29.28 -2.48 -13.70
N ARG A 61 -29.42 -3.80 -13.53
CA ARG A 61 -29.84 -4.69 -14.63
C ARG A 61 -31.29 -4.44 -15.08
N ALA A 62 -32.14 -3.90 -14.21
CA ALA A 62 -33.50 -3.52 -14.59
C ALA A 62 -33.54 -2.25 -15.43
N ILE A 63 -32.63 -1.30 -15.18
CA ILE A 63 -32.45 -0.09 -15.99
C ILE A 63 -31.88 -0.43 -17.36
N ASP A 64 -30.86 -1.29 -17.43
CA ASP A 64 -30.20 -1.68 -18.69
C ASP A 64 -31.16 -2.38 -19.68
N ARG A 65 -32.08 -3.20 -19.18
CA ARG A 65 -33.11 -3.89 -20.00
C ARG A 65 -34.24 -2.97 -20.51
N ARG A 66 -34.27 -1.71 -20.09
CA ARG A 66 -35.27 -0.71 -20.52
C ARG A 66 -34.76 0.24 -21.60
N VAL A 67 -33.49 0.15 -21.99
CA VAL A 67 -32.85 0.95 -23.05
C VAL A 67 -32.85 0.18 -24.36
#